data_AF-Q6LRD8-F1
#
_entry.id   AF-Q6LRD8-F1
#
_cell.length_a   1.000
_cell.length_b   1.000
_cell.length_c   1.000
_cell.angle_alpha   90.00
_cell.angle_beta   90.00
_cell.angle_gamma   90.00
#
_symmetry.space_group_name_H-M   'P 1'
#
loop_
_entity.id
_entity.type
_entity.pdbx_description
1 polymer ?
#
loop_
_entity_poly.entity_id
_entity_poly.type
_entity_poly.pdbx_seq_one_letter_code
_entity_poly.pdbx_strand_id
1 'polypeptide(L)'
;MTLGYEVIYIDVSYMSFISAVISIPFIIIAIIIVNHCRKKNKNLTSYRRFFIISTVVVLLSLGITIPGRSLEAMRVTSIVENRGYIKCPTFTLLFGVKAVDAFARRLNYCHEPEIMRIAQYGYMDELETIDLFIKRKTSEK
;
A
#
# COMPACT_ATOMS: atom_id res chain seq x y z
N MET A 1 -8.80 -0.34 28.23
CA MET A 1 -7.43 -0.06 27.75
C MET A 1 -7.43 -0.06 26.23
N THR A 2 -7.67 1.08 25.60
CA THR A 2 -7.40 1.25 24.17
C THR A 2 -5.91 1.56 24.05
N LEU A 3 -5.12 0.67 23.44
CA LEU A 3 -3.78 1.01 22.95
C LEU A 3 -3.97 2.12 21.90
N GLY A 4 -4.01 3.36 22.39
CA GLY A 4 -4.33 4.53 21.59
C GLY A 4 -3.04 5.10 21.02
N TYR A 5 -2.65 4.59 19.86
CA TYR A 5 -1.56 5.17 19.07
C TYR A 5 -1.82 6.66 18.85
N GLU A 6 -0.85 7.52 19.13
CA GLU A 6 -1.02 8.97 18.99
C GLU A 6 -0.91 9.42 17.53
N VAL A 7 -0.20 8.63 16.71
CA VAL A 7 -0.04 8.79 15.26
C VAL A 7 -0.33 7.46 14.56
N ILE A 8 -1.06 7.50 13.45
CA ILE A 8 -1.38 6.33 12.60
C ILE A 8 -0.91 6.62 11.17
N TYR A 9 -0.27 5.63 10.56
CA TYR A 9 0.17 5.65 9.18
C TYR A 9 -0.73 4.76 8.33
N ILE A 10 -1.26 5.29 7.24
CA ILE A 10 -2.11 4.53 6.31
C ILE A 10 -1.29 4.18 5.06
N ASP A 11 -1.11 2.88 4.81
CA ASP A 11 -0.52 2.36 3.57
C ASP A 11 -1.57 1.52 2.80
N VAL A 12 -2.02 2.00 1.64
CA VAL A 12 -2.93 1.28 0.73
C VAL A 12 -2.18 0.46 -0.34
N SER A 13 -0.84 0.33 -0.23
CA SER A 13 -0.02 -0.43 -1.17
C SER A 13 -0.42 -1.90 -1.27
N TYR A 14 -1.08 -2.45 -0.24
CA TYR A 14 -1.60 -3.81 -0.23
C TYR A 14 -2.57 -4.08 -1.40
N MET A 15 -3.24 -3.05 -1.95
CA MET A 15 -4.07 -3.19 -3.15
C MET A 15 -3.28 -3.65 -4.39
N SER A 16 -1.99 -3.31 -4.47
CA SER A 16 -1.13 -3.85 -5.52
C SER A 16 -0.71 -5.29 -5.28
N PHE A 17 -0.55 -5.68 -4.02
CA PHE A 17 -0.32 -7.09 -3.69
C PHE A 17 -1.52 -7.94 -4.08
N ILE A 18 -2.75 -7.48 -3.81
CA ILE A 18 -3.98 -8.18 -4.22
C ILE A 18 -4.03 -8.35 -5.74
N SER A 19 -3.75 -7.28 -6.49
CA SER A 19 -3.68 -7.33 -7.96
C SER A 19 -2.60 -8.28 -8.48
N ALA A 20 -1.42 -8.29 -7.84
CA ALA A 20 -0.33 -9.21 -8.17
C ALA A 20 -0.70 -10.67 -7.92
N VAL A 21 -1.32 -10.98 -6.77
CA VAL A 21 -1.77 -12.35 -6.43
C VAL A 21 -2.78 -12.87 -7.44
N ILE A 22 -3.66 -12.00 -7.97
CA ILE A 22 -4.63 -12.37 -9.00
C ILE A 22 -3.95 -12.57 -10.36
N SER A 23 -3.02 -11.70 -10.76
CA SER A 23 -2.45 -11.68 -12.12
C SER A 23 -1.28 -12.64 -12.35
N ILE A 24 -0.38 -12.77 -11.38
CA ILE A 24 0.84 -13.60 -11.46
C ILE A 24 0.57 -15.07 -11.84
N PRO A 25 -0.39 -15.80 -11.24
CA PRO A 25 -0.59 -17.21 -11.58
C PRO A 25 -0.97 -17.41 -13.05
N PHE A 26 -1.76 -16.51 -13.63
CA PHE A 26 -2.12 -16.56 -15.05
C PHE A 26 -0.92 -16.31 -15.96
N ILE A 27 -0.06 -15.35 -15.59
CA ILE A 27 1.19 -15.06 -16.31
C ILE A 27 2.13 -16.27 -16.25
N ILE A 28 2.30 -16.90 -15.08
CA ILE A 28 3.15 -18.09 -14.92
C ILE A 28 2.63 -19.24 -15.80
N ILE A 29 1.33 -19.54 -15.76
CA ILE A 29 0.73 -20.60 -16.58
C ILE A 29 0.90 -20.28 -18.07
N ALA A 30 0.70 -19.03 -18.48
CA ALA A 30 0.93 -18.60 -19.86
C ALA A 30 2.38 -18.87 -20.30
N ILE A 31 3.37 -18.52 -19.47
CA ILE A 31 4.79 -18.78 -19.76
C ILE A 31 5.07 -20.28 -19.87
N ILE A 32 4.52 -21.10 -18.98
CA ILE A 32 4.66 -22.55 -19.03
C ILE A 32 4.09 -23.11 -20.33
N ILE A 33 2.90 -22.66 -20.74
CA ILE A 33 2.26 -23.09 -21.99
C ILE A 33 3.10 -22.69 -23.20
N VAL A 34 3.59 -21.45 -23.25
CA VAL A 34 4.45 -20.96 -24.35
C VAL A 34 5.72 -21.81 -24.44
N ASN A 35 6.42 -22.03 -23.32
CA ASN A 35 7.64 -22.82 -23.28
C ASN A 35 7.40 -24.28 -23.67
N HIS A 36 6.28 -24.87 -23.23
CA HIS A 36 5.91 -26.23 -23.59
C HIS A 36 5.60 -26.37 -25.09
N CYS A 37 4.86 -25.41 -25.66
CA CYS A 37 4.52 -25.40 -27.09
C CYS A 37 5.78 -25.22 -27.95
N ARG A 38 6.66 -24.29 -27.56
CA ARG A 38 7.94 -24.05 -28.23
C ARG A 38 8.83 -25.28 -28.23
N LYS A 39 8.94 -25.98 -27.08
CA LYS A 39 9.74 -27.21 -26.97
C LYS A 39 9.20 -28.36 -27.82
N LYS A 40 7.88 -28.43 -28.04
CA LYS A 40 7.23 -29.50 -28.80
C LYS A 40 6.85 -29.12 -30.24
N ASN A 41 7.28 -27.95 -30.74
CA ASN A 41 6.83 -27.40 -32.03
C ASN A 41 5.30 -27.47 -32.23
N LYS A 42 4.55 -27.19 -31.16
CA LYS A 42 3.08 -27.18 -31.19
C LYS A 42 2.57 -25.77 -31.41
N ASN A 43 1.50 -25.64 -32.18
CA ASN A 43 0.83 -24.36 -32.39
C ASN A 43 0.08 -23.89 -31.12
N LEU A 44 0.27 -22.62 -30.77
CA LEU A 44 -0.41 -21.99 -29.63
C LEU A 44 -1.93 -21.81 -29.83
N THR A 45 -2.43 -22.04 -31.05
CA THR A 45 -3.84 -21.84 -31.42
C THR A 45 -4.80 -22.63 -30.52
N SER A 46 -4.37 -23.81 -30.04
CA SER A 46 -5.14 -24.64 -29.11
C SER A 46 -5.40 -23.96 -27.76
N TYR A 47 -4.54 -23.01 -27.36
CA TYR A 47 -4.61 -22.29 -26.09
C TYR A 47 -5.17 -20.86 -26.26
N ARG A 48 -5.67 -20.49 -27.45
CA ARG A 48 -6.17 -19.14 -27.74
C ARG A 48 -7.19 -18.65 -26.72
N ARG A 49 -8.14 -19.51 -26.31
CA ARG A 49 -9.15 -19.17 -25.28
C ARG A 49 -8.51 -18.85 -23.93
N PHE A 50 -7.50 -19.63 -23.52
CA PHE A 50 -6.78 -19.39 -22.28
C PHE A 50 -6.06 -18.04 -22.31
N PHE A 51 -5.36 -17.71 -23.41
CA PHE A 51 -4.69 -16.40 -23.53
C PHE A 51 -5.68 -15.24 -23.47
N ILE A 52 -6.82 -15.34 -24.14
CA ILE A 52 -7.87 -14.30 -24.07
C ILE A 52 -8.35 -14.11 -22.63
N ILE A 53 -8.69 -15.19 -21.93
CA ILE A 53 -9.14 -15.13 -20.53
C ILE A 53 -8.05 -14.54 -19.64
N SER A 54 -6.81 -15.03 -19.77
CA SER A 54 -5.66 -14.53 -19.01
C SER A 54 -5.44 -13.03 -19.23
N THR A 55 -5.53 -12.54 -20.46
CA THR A 55 -5.38 -11.11 -20.75
C THR A 55 -6.49 -10.28 -20.12
N VAL A 56 -7.75 -10.74 -20.20
CA VAL A 56 -8.89 -10.06 -19.56
C VAL A 56 -8.71 -9.99 -18.05
N VAL A 57 -8.31 -11.10 -17.41
CA VAL A 57 -8.07 -11.14 -15.95
C VAL A 57 -6.98 -10.17 -15.54
N VAL A 58 -5.86 -10.12 -16.26
CA VAL A 58 -4.74 -9.20 -15.96
C VAL A 58 -5.16 -7.75 -16.14
N LEU A 59 -5.93 -7.44 -17.18
CA LEU A 59 -6.45 -6.09 -17.40
C LEU A 59 -7.42 -5.67 -16.29
N LEU A 60 -8.31 -6.57 -15.85
CA LEU A 60 -9.21 -6.30 -14.74
C LEU A 60 -8.47 -6.12 -13.41
N SER A 61 -7.44 -6.92 -13.11
CA SER A 61 -6.66 -6.75 -11.87
C SER A 61 -5.89 -5.42 -11.85
N LEU A 62 -5.34 -5.01 -12.99
CA LEU A 62 -4.72 -3.68 -13.14
C LEU A 62 -5.77 -2.57 -13.01
N GLY A 63 -6.94 -2.79 -13.63
CA GLY A 63 -8.11 -1.92 -13.52
C GLY A 63 -8.64 -1.77 -12.09
N ILE A 64 -8.44 -2.76 -11.21
CA ILE A 64 -8.76 -2.65 -9.77
C ILE A 64 -7.67 -1.87 -9.02
N THR A 65 -6.41 -1.93 -9.46
CA THR A 65 -5.29 -1.38 -8.70
C THR A 65 -5.37 0.14 -8.56
N ILE A 66 -5.67 0.86 -9.65
CA ILE A 66 -5.68 2.33 -9.65
C ILE A 66 -6.90 2.90 -8.91
N PRO A 67 -8.15 2.61 -9.33
CA PRO A 67 -9.34 3.10 -8.62
C PRO A 67 -9.51 2.47 -7.24
N GLY A 68 -9.12 1.21 -7.06
CA GLY A 68 -9.20 0.53 -5.76
C GLY A 68 -8.31 1.16 -4.72
N ARG A 69 -7.08 1.59 -5.08
CA ARG A 69 -6.23 2.37 -4.18
C ARG A 69 -6.88 3.68 -3.73
N SER A 70 -7.52 4.42 -4.64
CA SER A 70 -8.18 5.68 -4.31
C SER A 70 -9.41 5.49 -3.42
N LEU A 71 -10.26 4.52 -3.73
CA LEU A 71 -11.45 4.20 -2.93
C LEU A 71 -11.08 3.72 -1.53
N GLU A 72 -10.06 2.88 -1.44
CA GLU A 72 -9.59 2.38 -0.16
C GLU A 72 -8.95 3.48 0.66
N ALA A 73 -8.16 4.37 0.05
CA ALA A 73 -7.61 5.53 0.73
C ALA A 73 -8.73 6.39 1.34
N MET A 74 -9.82 6.64 0.61
CA MET A 74 -11.00 7.35 1.15
C MET A 74 -11.65 6.59 2.30
N ARG A 75 -11.87 5.27 2.15
CA ARG A 75 -12.46 4.42 3.19
C ARG A 75 -11.63 4.46 4.47
N VAL A 76 -10.32 4.20 4.40
CA VAL A 76 -9.47 4.17 5.59
C VAL A 76 -9.36 5.58 6.21
N THR A 77 -9.24 6.63 5.40
CA THR A 77 -9.25 8.03 5.87
C THR A 77 -10.51 8.33 6.68
N SER A 78 -11.70 8.01 6.16
CA SER A 78 -12.95 8.25 6.88
C SER A 78 -13.06 7.49 8.22
N ILE A 79 -12.52 6.27 8.30
CA ILE A 79 -12.50 5.49 9.53
C ILE A 79 -11.61 6.16 10.59
N VAL A 80 -10.45 6.67 10.16
CA VAL A 80 -9.46 7.31 11.03
C VAL A 80 -9.96 8.68 11.51
N GLU A 81 -10.57 9.47 10.63
CA GLU A 81 -11.21 10.75 10.99
C GLU A 81 -12.38 10.56 11.98
N ASN A 82 -13.24 9.56 11.76
CA ASN A 82 -14.33 9.23 12.69
C ASN A 82 -13.83 8.79 14.09
N ARG A 83 -12.56 8.40 14.22
CA ARG A 83 -11.92 8.07 15.50
C ARG A 83 -11.22 9.27 16.16
N GLY A 84 -11.37 10.47 15.60
CA GLY A 84 -10.83 11.73 16.15
C GLY A 84 -9.37 12.00 15.78
N TYR A 85 -8.87 11.41 14.70
CA TYR A 85 -7.55 11.71 14.15
C TYR A 85 -7.66 12.75 13.03
N ILE A 86 -6.65 13.61 12.94
CA ILE A 86 -6.57 14.71 11.97
C ILE A 86 -5.47 14.38 10.98
N LYS A 87 -5.73 14.60 9.69
CA LYS A 87 -4.74 14.40 8.62
C LYS A 87 -3.58 15.40 8.79
N CYS A 88 -2.36 14.89 8.87
CA CYS A 88 -1.14 15.70 8.83
C CYS A 88 -0.82 16.11 7.38
N PRO A 89 -0.05 17.19 7.15
CA PRO A 89 0.40 17.54 5.81
C PRO A 89 1.16 16.39 5.16
N THR A 90 0.88 16.13 3.89
CA THR A 90 1.50 15.05 3.13
C THR A 90 3.01 15.23 3.06
N PHE A 91 3.75 14.19 3.41
CA PHE A 91 5.20 14.16 3.28
C PHE A 91 5.63 12.95 2.48
N THR A 92 6.68 13.13 1.69
CA THR A 92 7.25 12.08 0.85
C THR A 92 8.51 11.59 1.55
N LEU A 93 8.55 10.32 1.92
CA LEU A 93 9.76 9.69 2.45
C LEU A 93 10.85 9.73 1.36
N LEU A 94 12.10 10.01 1.75
CA LEU A 94 13.24 10.21 0.84
C LEU A 94 13.43 9.07 -0.18
N PHE A 95 13.05 7.85 0.18
CA PHE A 95 12.86 6.76 -0.77
C PHE A 95 11.48 6.91 -1.42
N GLY A 96 11.43 7.77 -2.44
CA GLY A 96 10.25 8.23 -3.19
C GLY A 96 9.43 7.17 -3.91
N VAL A 97 9.00 6.14 -3.19
CA VAL A 97 8.17 5.04 -3.70
C VAL A 97 6.81 4.98 -2.99
N LYS A 98 6.67 5.62 -1.82
CA LYS A 98 5.41 5.62 -1.04
C LYS A 98 5.14 6.98 -0.40
N ALA A 99 4.10 7.66 -0.88
CA ALA A 99 3.45 8.71 -0.11
C ALA A 99 2.63 8.02 0.99
N VAL A 100 2.93 8.32 2.25
CA VAL A 100 2.19 7.80 3.41
C VAL A 100 1.33 8.93 3.94
N ASP A 101 0.02 8.73 4.00
CA ASP A 101 -0.85 9.67 4.69
C ASP A 101 -0.75 9.41 6.20
N ALA A 102 -0.21 10.38 6.93
CA ALA A 102 -0.10 10.34 8.39
C ALA A 102 -1.28 11.05 9.05
N PHE A 103 -1.78 10.47 10.14
CA PHE A 103 -2.90 10.99 10.91
C PHE A 103 -2.54 11.06 12.38
N ALA A 104 -2.78 12.20 13.04
CA ALA A 104 -2.44 12.39 14.45
C ALA A 104 -3.66 12.84 15.27
N ARG A 105 -3.68 12.49 16.56
CA ARG A 105 -4.80 12.85 17.45
C ARG A 105 -4.78 14.31 17.90
N ARG A 106 -3.63 15.00 17.79
CA ARG A 106 -3.50 16.44 18.00
C ARG A 106 -2.59 17.04 16.93
N LEU A 107 -2.94 18.23 16.43
CA LEU A 107 -2.17 18.99 15.43
C LEU A 107 -0.72 19.27 15.84
N ASN A 108 -0.45 19.39 17.14
CA ASN A 108 0.91 19.64 17.64
C ASN A 108 1.88 18.51 17.28
N TYR A 109 1.41 17.26 17.22
CA TYR A 109 2.24 16.12 16.80
C TYR A 109 2.52 16.13 15.29
N CYS A 110 1.65 16.74 14.47
CA CYS A 110 1.95 16.91 13.03
C CYS A 110 3.12 17.90 12.78
N HIS A 111 3.47 18.73 13.77
CA HIS A 111 4.53 19.75 13.66
C HIS A 111 5.77 19.43 14.50
N GLU A 112 5.83 18.25 15.14
CA GLU A 112 7.03 17.88 15.87
C GLU A 112 8.19 17.66 14.90
N PRO A 113 9.35 18.30 15.12
CA PRO A 113 10.46 18.29 14.18
C PRO A 113 11.05 16.90 13.97
N GLU A 114 10.98 16.00 14.96
CA GLU A 114 11.40 14.60 14.79
C GLU A 114 10.44 13.79 13.93
N ILE A 115 9.13 14.01 14.10
CA ILE A 115 8.09 13.40 13.27
C ILE A 115 8.22 13.90 11.83
N MET A 116 8.45 15.20 11.66
CA MET A 116 8.68 15.83 10.35
C MET A 116 9.99 15.39 9.70
N ARG A 117 11.05 15.13 10.49
CA ARG A 117 12.32 14.59 10.00
C ARG A 117 12.16 13.16 9.50
N ILE A 118 11.53 12.28 10.27
CA ILE A 118 11.33 10.88 9.86
C ILE A 118 10.32 10.80 8.71
N ALA A 119 9.32 11.67 8.71
CA ALA A 119 8.42 11.88 7.59
C ALA A 119 9.11 12.24 6.26
N GLN A 120 10.10 13.13 6.30
CA GLN A 120 10.83 13.57 5.11
C GLN A 120 12.01 12.66 4.75
N TYR A 121 12.72 12.13 5.75
CA TYR A 121 14.03 11.50 5.62
C TYR A 121 14.14 10.09 6.21
N GLY A 122 13.13 9.62 6.92
CA GLY A 122 13.17 8.36 7.65
C GLY A 122 12.75 7.15 6.83
N TYR A 123 12.98 5.98 7.41
CA TYR A 123 12.56 4.69 6.87
C TYR A 123 11.30 4.17 7.58
N MET A 124 10.60 3.20 6.98
CA MET A 124 9.33 2.66 7.50
C MET A 124 9.48 1.99 8.88
N ASP A 125 10.63 1.42 9.17
CA ASP A 125 11.01 0.83 10.46
C ASP A 125 11.25 1.89 11.55
N GLU A 126 11.51 3.15 11.18
CA GLU A 126 11.64 4.25 12.14
C GLU A 126 10.28 4.76 12.66
N LEU A 127 9.16 4.33 12.07
CA LEU A 127 7.80 4.73 12.48
C LEU A 127 7.44 4.24 13.89
N GLU A 128 7.91 3.06 14.29
CA GLU A 128 7.72 2.54 15.67
C GLU A 128 8.49 3.38 16.70
N THR A 129 9.61 3.98 16.29
CA THR A 129 10.42 4.85 17.15
C THR A 129 9.69 6.17 17.47
N ILE A 130 8.84 6.65 16.56
CA ILE A 130 8.00 7.84 16.79
C ILE A 130 6.97 7.60 17.88
N ASP A 131 6.24 6.48 17.84
CA ASP A 131 5.22 6.18 18.85
C ASP A 131 5.84 6.06 20.25
N LEU A 132 7.03 5.46 20.33
CA LEU A 132 7.82 5.38 21.57
C LEU A 132 8.35 6.75 22.04
N PHE A 133 8.72 7.64 21.13
CA PHE A 133 9.18 8.99 21.45
C PHE A 133 8.02 9.83 22.02
N ILE A 134 6.88 9.83 21.34
CA ILE A 134 5.68 10.54 21.77
C ILE A 134 5.23 10.03 23.15
N LYS A 135 5.16 8.71 23.33
CA LYS A 135 4.73 8.10 24.59
C LYS A 135 5.66 8.46 25.77
N ARG A 136 6.97 8.57 25.54
CA ARG A 136 7.92 9.05 26.55
C ARG A 136 7.67 10.50 26.93
N LYS A 137 7.45 11.36 25.93
CA LYS A 137 7.19 12.79 26.13
C LYS A 137 5.86 13.07 26.83
N THR A 138 4.85 12.25 26.59
CA THR A 138 3.55 12.29 27.30
C THR A 138 3.68 11.78 28.75
N SER A 139 4.63 10.90 29.05
CA SER A 139 4.86 10.34 30.40
C SER A 139 5.77 11.19 31.30
N GLU A 140 6.51 12.15 30.74
CA GLU A 140 7.34 13.13 31.47
C GLU A 140 6.59 14.41 31.85
N LYS A 141 5.31 14.54 31.49
CA LYS A 141 4.40 15.62 31.90
C LYS A 141 3.41 15.16 32.96
#